data_AF-A0AA51SZ72-F1
#
_entry.id   AF-A0AA51SZ72-F1
#
_cell.length_a   1.000
_cell.length_b   1.000
_cell.length_c   1.000
_cell.angle_alpha   90.00
_cell.angle_beta   90.00
_cell.angle_gamma   90.00
#
_symmetry.space_group_name_H-M   'P 1'
#
loop_
_entity.id
_entity.type
_entity.pdbx_description
1 polymer ?
#
loop_
_entity_poly.entity_id
_entity_poly.type
_entity_poly.pdbx_seq_one_letter_code
_entity_poly.pdbx_strand_id
1 'polypeptide(L)'
;MDNDYMTKTKAGRIEERVYEDSGKFLSYYYKDSETGKRVKSKIILIGKNETKAYFLIPMKDKELAINADFDLDSKVNLNGEAVSLRDLINKT
;
A
#
# COMPACT_ATOMS: atom_id res chain seq x y z
N MET A 1 4.36 13.18 -15.56
CA MET A 1 3.09 12.48 -15.23
C MET A 1 3.15 12.17 -13.76
N ASP A 2 2.40 12.94 -12.96
CA ASP A 2 2.12 12.59 -11.57
C ASP A 2 1.23 11.35 -11.61
N ASN A 3 1.85 10.16 -11.64
CA ASN A 3 1.12 8.93 -11.46
C ASN A 3 0.73 8.88 -9.98
N ASP A 4 -0.54 9.11 -9.67
CA ASP A 4 -1.06 9.27 -8.30
C ASP A 4 -0.75 8.11 -7.32
N TYR A 5 -0.41 6.94 -7.86
CA TYR A 5 0.01 5.75 -7.11
C TYR A 5 1.54 5.61 -6.95
N MET A 6 2.33 6.52 -7.51
CA MET A 6 3.77 6.61 -7.29
C MET A 6 4.08 7.40 -6.02
N THR A 7 5.21 7.12 -5.40
CA THR A 7 5.70 7.88 -4.25
C THR A 7 7.22 7.94 -4.25
N LYS A 8 7.77 9.01 -3.69
CA LYS A 8 9.20 9.18 -3.51
C LYS A 8 9.55 8.99 -2.05
N THR A 9 10.41 8.03 -1.77
CA THR A 9 10.95 7.82 -0.41
C THR A 9 11.85 8.99 0.00
N LYS A 10 12.12 9.12 1.31
CA LYS A 10 13.08 10.12 1.83
C LYS A 10 14.49 9.96 1.24
N ALA A 11 14.86 8.73 0.85
CA ALA A 11 16.13 8.41 0.19
C ALA A 11 16.12 8.67 -1.33
N GLY A 12 15.03 9.20 -1.88
CA GLY A 12 14.91 9.57 -3.27
C GLY A 12 14.43 8.47 -4.22
N ARG A 13 14.31 7.22 -3.76
CA ARG A 13 13.78 6.10 -4.56
C ARG A 13 12.31 6.31 -4.88
N ILE A 14 11.92 5.95 -6.10
CA ILE A 14 10.53 6.00 -6.56
C ILE A 14 9.93 4.60 -6.43
N GLU A 15 8.82 4.51 -5.70
CA GLU A 15 8.06 3.29 -5.47
C GLU A 15 6.64 3.43 -6.02
N GLU A 16 6.13 2.36 -6.61
CA GLU A 16 4.75 2.22 -7.07
C GLU A 16 3.93 1.48 -6.02
N ARG A 17 2.76 2.02 -5.65
CA ARG A 17 1.79 1.33 -4.80
C ARG A 17 0.90 0.44 -5.67
N VAL A 18 1.01 -0.87 -5.54
CA VAL A 18 0.29 -1.85 -6.36
C VAL A 18 -0.73 -2.59 -5.51
N TYR A 19 -1.99 -2.56 -5.92
CA TYR A 19 -3.09 -3.25 -5.25
C TYR A 19 -2.80 -4.76 -5.12
N GLU A 20 -3.15 -5.35 -3.98
CA GLU A 20 -3.01 -6.79 -3.74
C GLU A 20 -4.36 -7.44 -3.42
N ASP A 21 -5.04 -7.00 -2.36
CA ASP A 21 -6.31 -7.61 -1.93
C ASP A 21 -7.20 -6.63 -1.13
N SER A 22 -8.49 -6.93 -1.05
CA SER A 22 -9.45 -6.19 -0.20
C SER A 22 -10.59 -7.07 0.30
N GLY A 23 -11.13 -6.72 1.47
CA GLY A 23 -12.20 -7.44 2.17
C GLY A 23 -12.22 -7.05 3.64
N LYS A 24 -11.97 -8.01 4.54
CA LYS A 24 -11.81 -7.74 5.99
C LYS A 24 -10.60 -6.83 6.29
N PHE A 25 -9.65 -6.75 5.37
CA PHE A 25 -8.52 -5.85 5.37
C PHE A 25 -8.29 -5.40 3.93
N LEU A 26 -7.53 -4.32 3.74
CA LEU A 26 -7.01 -3.90 2.44
C LEU A 26 -5.50 -4.04 2.46
N SER A 27 -4.92 -4.64 1.41
CA SER A 27 -3.48 -4.73 1.24
C SER A 27 -3.02 -4.24 -0.13
N TYR A 28 -1.83 -3.66 -0.13
CA TYR A 28 -1.11 -3.31 -1.34
C TYR A 28 0.40 -3.37 -1.05
N TYR A 29 1.22 -3.48 -2.09
CA TYR A 29 2.67 -3.50 -1.93
C TYR A 29 3.35 -2.35 -2.66
N TYR A 30 4.58 -2.05 -2.22
CA TYR A 30 5.44 -1.06 -2.83
C TYR A 30 6.41 -1.79 -3.75
N LYS A 31 6.38 -1.45 -5.03
CA LYS A 31 7.29 -1.97 -6.06
C LYS A 31 8.31 -0.89 -6.39
N ASP A 32 9.58 -1.21 -6.26
CA ASP A 32 10.66 -0.32 -6.69
C ASP A 32 10.56 -0.12 -8.21
N SER A 33 10.47 1.14 -8.65
CA SER A 33 10.21 1.45 -10.06
C SER A 33 11.40 1.18 -10.99
N GLU A 34 12.62 1.16 -10.46
CA GLU A 34 13.83 0.89 -11.23
C GLU A 34 14.06 -0.61 -11.40
N THR A 35 13.84 -1.37 -10.33
CA THR A 35 14.16 -2.82 -10.27
C THR A 35 12.96 -3.73 -10.46
N GLY A 36 11.74 -3.21 -10.35
CA GLY A 36 10.49 -3.97 -10.40
C GLY A 36 10.25 -4.88 -9.18
N LYS A 37 11.11 -4.82 -8.15
CA LYS A 37 11.03 -5.70 -6.98
C LYS A 37 10.06 -5.17 -5.94
N ARG A 38 9.34 -6.08 -5.26
CA ARG A 38 8.58 -5.76 -4.05
C ARG A 38 9.54 -5.36 -2.92
N VAL A 39 9.32 -4.20 -2.33
CA VAL A 39 10.14 -3.64 -1.25
C VAL A 39 9.51 -3.90 0.11
N LYS A 40 8.21 -3.65 0.22
CA LYS A 40 7.41 -3.78 1.44
C LYS A 40 5.93 -3.88 1.10
N SER A 41 5.13 -4.32 2.06
CA SER A 41 3.68 -4.34 1.96
C SER A 41 3.09 -3.31 2.90
N LYS A 42 1.86 -2.88 2.66
CA LYS A 42 1.04 -2.20 3.65
C LYS A 42 -0.28 -2.93 3.79
N ILE A 43 -0.66 -3.19 5.02
CA ILE A 43 -1.94 -3.77 5.38
C ILE A 43 -2.74 -2.77 6.20
N ILE A 44 -4.02 -2.64 5.88
CA ILE A 44 -4.98 -1.77 6.55
C ILE A 44 -6.08 -2.67 7.11
N LEU A 45 -6.13 -2.75 8.44
CA LEU A 45 -7.13 -3.50 9.18
C LEU A 45 -8.33 -2.59 9.43
N ILE A 46 -9.47 -2.93 8.84
CA ILE A 46 -10.69 -2.13 8.90
C ILE A 46 -11.55 -2.68 10.03
N GLY A 47 -11.42 -2.08 11.22
CA GLY A 47 -12.22 -2.43 12.38
C GLY A 47 -13.53 -1.63 12.44
N LYS A 48 -14.48 -2.09 13.26
CA LYS A 48 -15.75 -1.37 13.48
C LYS A 48 -15.56 0.02 14.11
N ASN A 49 -14.56 0.15 14.98
CA ASN A 49 -14.35 1.36 15.79
C ASN A 49 -13.03 2.07 15.45
N GLU A 50 -12.07 1.35 14.86
CA GLU A 50 -10.73 1.85 14.61
C GLU A 50 -10.16 1.18 13.36
N THR A 51 -9.51 1.98 12.52
CA THR A 51 -8.70 1.49 11.41
C THR A 51 -7.23 1.56 11.82
N LYS A 52 -6.52 0.44 11.65
CA LYS A 52 -5.07 0.38 11.89
C LYS A 52 -4.34 0.09 10.60
N ALA A 53 -3.19 0.71 10.40
CA ALA A 53 -2.35 0.41 9.25
C ALA A 53 -0.93 0.05 9.68
N TYR A 54 -0.33 -0.87 8.95
CA TYR A 54 1.02 -1.35 9.20
C TYR A 54 1.78 -1.48 7.89
N PHE A 55 3.05 -1.09 7.90
CA PHE A 55 4.00 -1.59 6.92
C PHE A 55 4.49 -2.97 7.35
N LEU A 56 4.51 -3.91 6.41
CA LEU A 56 5.15 -5.22 6.57
C LEU A 56 6.47 -5.18 5.83
N ILE A 57 7.56 -5.19 6.60
CA ILE A 57 8.92 -5.16 6.06
C ILE A 57 9.44 -6.60 6.03
N PRO A 58 9.76 -7.15 4.84
CA PRO A 58 10.29 -8.50 4.74
C PRO A 58 11.66 -8.59 5.40
N MET A 59 11.81 -9.59 6.26
CA MET A 59 13.08 -10.02 6.85
C MET A 59 13.38 -11.43 6.33
N LYS A 60 14.50 -12.03 6.73
CA LYS A 60 14.95 -13.33 6.23
C LYS A 60 13.87 -14.43 6.29
N ASP A 61 13.25 -14.62 7.46
CA ASP A 61 12.30 -15.71 7.71
C ASP A 61 10.95 -15.22 8.30
N LYS A 62 10.73 -13.91 8.32
CA LYS A 62 9.56 -13.27 8.94
C LYS A 62 9.32 -11.88 8.36
N GLU A 63 8.21 -11.26 8.73
CA GLU A 63 7.97 -9.84 8.46
C GLU A 63 7.95 -9.04 9.76
N LEU A 64 8.49 -7.82 9.71
CA LEU A 64 8.37 -6.84 10.78
C LEU A 64 7.17 -5.93 10.48
N ALA A 65 6.19 -5.90 11.38
CA ALA A 65 5.08 -4.96 11.32
C ALA A 65 5.44 -3.65 12.02
N ILE A 66 5.33 -2.53 11.31
CA ILE A 66 5.58 -1.18 11.82
C ILE A 66 4.31 -0.35 11.63
N ASN A 67 3.87 0.38 12.66
CA ASN A 67 2.73 1.29 12.55
C ASN A 67 2.92 2.23 11.36
N ALA A 68 1.86 2.40 10.59
CA ALA A 68 1.83 3.26 9.43
C ALA A 68 0.65 4.21 9.52
N ASP A 69 0.82 5.42 8.96
CA ASP A 69 -0.29 6.33 8.77
C ASP A 69 -1.27 5.78 7.75
N PHE A 70 -2.54 6.09 7.92
CA PHE A 70 -3.60 5.70 7.01
C PHE A 70 -4.27 6.95 6.42
N ASP A 71 -4.38 6.97 5.10
CA ASP A 71 -5.03 8.03 4.35
C ASP A 71 -5.92 7.39 3.29
N LEU A 72 -7.21 7.70 3.35
CA LEU A 72 -8.24 7.17 2.45
C LEU A 72 -8.08 7.66 1.01
N ASP A 73 -7.46 8.82 0.82
CA ASP A 73 -7.28 9.44 -0.49
C ASP A 73 -6.00 8.96 -1.19
N SER A 74 -5.17 8.17 -0.51
CA SER A 74 -4.07 7.44 -1.14
C SER A 74 -4.59 6.59 -2.30
N LYS A 75 -3.88 6.60 -3.43
CA LYS A 75 -4.19 5.76 -4.59
C LYS A 75 -3.21 4.60 -4.74
N VAL A 76 -3.69 3.53 -5.34
CA VAL A 76 -2.95 2.33 -5.73
C VAL A 76 -3.17 2.06 -7.22
N ASN A 77 -2.21 1.41 -7.85
CA ASN A 77 -2.35 0.85 -9.18
C ASN A 77 -3.17 -0.45 -9.10
N LEU A 78 -4.36 -0.44 -9.69
CA LEU A 78 -5.16 -1.62 -9.97
C LEU A 78 -5.23 -1.80 -11.49
N ASN A 79 -4.45 -2.75 -12.03
CA ASN A 79 -4.46 -3.10 -13.46
C ASN A 79 -4.20 -1.94 -14.43
N GLY A 80 -3.35 -0.99 -14.04
CA GLY A 80 -3.00 0.21 -14.82
C GLY A 80 -3.78 1.47 -14.41
N GLU A 81 -4.82 1.33 -13.59
CA GLU A 81 -5.67 2.45 -13.16
C GLU A 81 -5.33 2.91 -11.75
N ALA A 82 -5.38 4.23 -11.53
CA ALA A 82 -5.22 4.82 -10.21
C ALA A 82 -6.55 4.80 -9.45
N VAL A 83 -6.65 3.93 -8.45
CA VAL A 83 -7.87 3.75 -7.63
C VAL A 83 -7.60 4.18 -6.20
N SER A 84 -8.53 4.94 -5.60
CA SER A 84 -8.40 5.38 -4.20
C SER A 84 -8.65 4.23 -3.23
N LEU A 85 -8.02 4.28 -2.04
CA LEU A 85 -8.30 3.31 -0.99
C LEU A 85 -9.76 3.38 -0.53
N ARG A 86 -10.36 4.58 -0.52
CA ARG A 86 -11.78 4.77 -0.21
C ARG A 86 -12.70 3.94 -1.13
N ASP A 87 -12.45 3.97 -2.43
CA ASP A 87 -13.29 3.25 -3.40
C ASP A 87 -13.16 1.73 -3.24
N LEU A 88 -11.97 1.24 -2.89
CA LEU A 88 -11.73 -0.18 -2.66
C LEU A 88 -12.43 -0.68 -1.39
N ILE A 89 -12.40 0.12 -0.32
CA ILE A 89 -13.06 -0.21 0.96
C ILE A 89 -14.58 -0.22 0.82
N ASN A 90 -15.15 0.69 0.05
CA ASN A 90 -16.61 0.79 -0.11
C ASN A 90 -17.21 -0.27 -1.06
N LYS A 91 -16.37 -1.02 -1.79
CA LYS A 91 -16.80 -2.07 -2.74
C LYS A 91 -16.95 -3.45 -2.09
N THR A 92 -16.41 -3.63 -0.88
CA THR A 92 -16.42 -4.88 -0.10
C THR A 92 -17.52 -4.90 0.93
#